data_AF-A0A960W216-F1
#
_entry.id   AF-A0A960W216-F1
#
_cell.length_a   1.000
_cell.length_b   1.000
_cell.length_c   1.000
_cell.angle_alpha   90.00
_cell.angle_beta   90.00
_cell.angle_gamma   90.00
#
_symmetry.space_group_name_H-M   'P 1'
#
loop_
_entity.id
_entity.type
_entity.pdbx_description
1 polymer ?
#
loop_
_entity_poly.entity_id
_entity_poly.type
_entity_poly.pdbx_seq_one_letter_code
_entity_poly.pdbx_strand_id
1 'polypeptide(L)'
;MKKLFILIALQLYFSLFQGISGESMDWQQYIPQDNNGRISYGDTHFGKESFPSLTIYGNATLEGTTVNEKTAINGSVDANKATFNQITVNGNFQGTEIKIKDGFFNGSVSFKNTKVSGNLKINGSLISYYSDFKGKIFIDSTEIVFSNSKINDIIIENASTNFTKQTVHLKDKTVVKGSIIFKSGKGEVFVSGDSKLKENQIKGGKIYLEFKE
;
A
#
# COMPACT_ATOMS: atom_id res chain seq x y z
N MET A 1 -21.70 -18.95 8.24
CA MET A 1 -22.71 -19.24 7.18
C MET A 1 -23.83 -18.19 7.13
N LYS A 2 -23.51 -16.89 7.07
CA LYS A 2 -24.51 -15.80 6.92
C LYS A 2 -24.22 -14.85 5.74
N LYS A 3 -23.20 -15.14 4.92
CA LYS A 3 -22.78 -14.30 3.79
C LYS A 3 -23.17 -14.85 2.41
N LEU A 4 -23.88 -15.97 2.33
CA LEU A 4 -24.28 -16.58 1.06
C LEU A 4 -25.77 -16.33 0.68
N PHE A 5 -26.58 -15.79 1.58
CA PHE A 5 -28.00 -15.56 1.33
C PHE A 5 -28.31 -14.22 0.64
N ILE A 6 -27.36 -13.29 0.56
CA ILE A 6 -27.60 -11.95 -0.02
C ILE A 6 -27.45 -11.95 -1.56
N LEU A 7 -26.68 -12.88 -2.14
CA LEU A 7 -26.47 -12.90 -3.60
C LEU A 7 -27.61 -13.56 -4.40
N ILE A 8 -28.46 -14.38 -3.78
CA ILE A 8 -29.56 -15.07 -4.50
C ILE A 8 -30.84 -14.21 -4.58
N ALA A 9 -30.99 -13.22 -3.70
CA ALA A 9 -32.15 -12.31 -3.75
C ALA A 9 -32.07 -11.28 -4.90
N LEU A 10 -30.90 -11.08 -5.53
CA LEU A 10 -30.71 -10.08 -6.58
C LEU A 10 -31.07 -10.57 -7.99
N GLN A 11 -31.18 -11.89 -8.22
CA GLN A 11 -31.57 -12.44 -9.54
C GLN A 11 -33.06 -12.80 -9.65
N LEU A 12 -33.81 -12.86 -8.55
CA LEU A 12 -35.24 -13.22 -8.57
C LEU A 12 -36.21 -12.02 -8.59
N TYR A 13 -35.71 -10.78 -8.54
CA TYR A 13 -36.56 -9.59 -8.64
C TYR A 13 -36.63 -8.99 -10.06
N PHE A 14 -35.81 -9.45 -11.00
CA PHE A 14 -35.73 -8.86 -12.34
C PHE A 14 -36.82 -9.35 -13.32
N SER A 15 -37.68 -10.29 -12.93
CA SER A 15 -38.73 -10.84 -13.80
C SER A 15 -40.17 -10.53 -13.38
N LEU A 16 -40.40 -9.60 -12.43
CA LEU A 16 -41.77 -9.30 -11.95
C LEU A 16 -42.19 -7.83 -12.01
N PHE A 17 -41.40 -6.94 -12.59
CA PHE A 17 -41.80 -5.53 -12.77
C PHE A 17 -41.50 -5.02 -14.18
N GLN A 18 -42.31 -5.44 -15.16
CA GLN A 18 -42.50 -4.70 -16.41
C GLN A 18 -43.78 -3.86 -16.36
N GLY A 19 -43.94 -3.05 -15.31
CA GLY A 19 -45.18 -2.30 -15.15
C GLY A 19 -45.22 -1.34 -13.98
N ILE A 20 -44.19 -0.52 -13.78
CA ILE A 20 -44.33 0.73 -13.02
C ILE A 20 -43.55 1.81 -13.76
N SER A 21 -44.25 2.90 -14.05
CA SER A 21 -43.75 4.14 -14.63
C SER A 21 -42.46 4.60 -13.97
N GLY A 22 -41.47 4.95 -14.79
CA GLY A 22 -40.14 5.35 -14.37
C GLY A 22 -40.13 6.53 -13.42
N GLU A 23 -39.92 6.25 -12.15
CA GLU A 23 -39.12 7.10 -11.28
C GLU A 23 -37.71 6.54 -11.31
N SER A 24 -36.75 7.33 -11.80
CA SER A 24 -35.34 6.95 -11.73
C SER A 24 -34.98 6.71 -10.28
N MET A 25 -34.63 5.47 -9.90
CA MET A 25 -34.08 5.18 -8.58
C MET A 25 -32.88 6.09 -8.34
N ASP A 26 -33.00 7.01 -7.39
CA ASP A 26 -31.87 7.77 -6.89
C ASP A 26 -31.00 6.82 -6.07
N TRP A 27 -30.05 6.17 -6.75
CA TRP A 27 -29.13 5.22 -6.12
C TRP A 27 -28.21 5.87 -5.08
N GLN A 28 -28.10 7.21 -5.06
CA GLN A 28 -27.26 7.93 -4.09
C GLN A 28 -27.77 7.75 -2.66
N GLN A 29 -29.08 7.57 -2.46
CA GLN A 29 -29.68 7.35 -1.14
C GLN A 29 -29.38 5.97 -0.53
N TYR A 30 -28.94 5.00 -1.36
CA TYR A 30 -28.61 3.64 -0.92
C TYR A 30 -27.10 3.44 -0.71
N ILE A 31 -26.29 4.48 -0.96
CA ILE A 31 -24.91 4.51 -0.52
C ILE A 31 -24.95 4.71 1.00
N PRO A 32 -24.42 3.77 1.81
CA PRO A 32 -24.37 3.96 3.25
C PRO A 32 -23.65 5.28 3.56
N GLN A 33 -24.35 6.22 4.18
CA GLN A 33 -23.70 7.39 4.74
C GLN A 33 -22.90 6.94 5.97
N ASP A 34 -21.59 6.81 5.78
CA ASP A 34 -20.67 6.84 6.90
C ASP A 34 -20.62 8.30 7.37
N ASN A 35 -21.14 8.58 8.56
CA ASN A 35 -21.54 9.92 9.02
C ASN A 35 -20.40 10.95 9.18
N ASN A 36 -19.20 10.73 8.62
CA ASN A 36 -18.12 11.72 8.46
C ASN A 36 -17.11 11.40 7.33
N GLY A 37 -17.40 10.41 6.46
CA GLY A 37 -16.47 9.95 5.42
C GLY A 37 -16.84 10.41 4.01
N ARG A 38 -15.85 10.70 3.17
CA ARG A 38 -16.05 10.94 1.72
C ARG A 38 -16.00 9.61 0.97
N ILE A 39 -17.02 9.30 0.18
CA ILE A 39 -17.02 8.16 -0.75
C ILE A 39 -16.99 8.70 -2.19
N SER A 40 -16.18 8.10 -3.05
CA SER A 40 -16.11 8.44 -4.47
C SER A 40 -15.98 7.20 -5.36
N TYR A 41 -16.45 7.34 -6.61
CA TYR A 41 -16.51 6.27 -7.60
C TYR A 41 -15.96 6.77 -8.93
N GLY A 42 -15.31 5.89 -9.68
CA GLY A 42 -14.65 6.25 -10.94
C GLY A 42 -13.36 7.02 -10.71
N ASP A 43 -12.89 7.68 -11.76
CA ASP A 43 -11.67 8.48 -11.70
C ASP A 43 -11.90 9.74 -10.86
N THR A 44 -11.16 9.85 -9.77
CA THR A 44 -11.37 10.85 -8.73
C THR A 44 -10.14 11.72 -8.56
N HIS A 45 -10.34 13.04 -8.43
CA HIS A 45 -9.29 13.98 -8.09
C HIS A 45 -9.67 14.76 -6.83
N PHE A 46 -8.76 14.81 -5.85
CA PHE A 46 -8.89 15.64 -4.66
C PHE A 46 -7.63 16.47 -4.47
N GLY A 47 -7.80 17.73 -4.05
CA GLY A 47 -6.74 18.72 -4.04
C GLY A 47 -6.80 19.63 -2.81
N LYS A 48 -5.79 19.55 -1.94
CA LYS A 48 -5.63 20.35 -0.70
C LYS A 48 -6.81 20.25 0.28
N GLU A 49 -7.62 19.21 0.13
CA GLU A 49 -8.76 18.94 1.00
C GLU A 49 -8.35 18.12 2.22
N SER A 50 -9.13 18.24 3.29
CA SER A 50 -8.97 17.40 4.49
C SER A 50 -10.25 16.62 4.73
N PHE A 51 -10.11 15.31 4.88
CA PHE A 51 -11.22 14.40 5.18
C PHE A 51 -10.98 13.71 6.53
N PRO A 52 -12.02 13.45 7.34
CA PRO A 52 -11.92 12.51 8.45
C PRO A 52 -11.57 11.12 7.90
N SER A 53 -12.41 10.60 6.98
CA SER A 53 -12.20 9.33 6.29
C SER A 53 -12.48 9.45 4.79
N LEU A 54 -11.85 8.60 3.97
CA LEU A 54 -11.92 8.63 2.52
C LEU A 54 -12.00 7.21 1.92
N THR A 55 -13.03 6.94 1.13
CA THR A 55 -13.17 5.68 0.37
C THR A 55 -13.29 5.98 -1.11
N ILE A 56 -12.47 5.34 -1.95
CA ILE A 56 -12.51 5.51 -3.42
C ILE A 56 -12.59 4.15 -4.12
N TYR A 57 -13.52 4.03 -5.05
CA TYR A 57 -13.66 2.88 -5.96
C TYR A 57 -13.37 3.33 -7.40
N GLY A 58 -12.11 3.21 -7.82
CA GLY A 58 -11.60 3.76 -9.08
C GLY A 58 -10.21 4.36 -8.90
N ASN A 59 -9.68 4.97 -9.96
CA ASN A 59 -8.36 5.61 -9.87
C ASN A 59 -8.47 6.92 -9.10
N ALA A 60 -7.42 7.28 -8.38
CA ALA A 60 -7.38 8.48 -7.56
C ALA A 60 -6.12 9.30 -7.84
N THR A 61 -6.29 10.62 -7.98
CA THR A 61 -5.22 11.61 -7.90
C THR A 61 -5.42 12.44 -6.64
N LEU A 62 -4.44 12.44 -5.73
CA LEU A 62 -4.53 13.09 -4.43
C LEU A 62 -3.39 14.10 -4.26
N GLU A 63 -3.70 15.39 -4.38
CA GLU A 63 -2.69 16.46 -4.34
C GLU A 63 -2.82 17.31 -3.07
N GLY A 64 -1.90 17.17 -2.11
CA GLY A 64 -1.97 17.90 -0.85
C GLY A 64 -3.13 17.47 0.07
N THR A 65 -3.80 16.37 -0.25
CA THR A 65 -4.92 15.84 0.51
C THR A 65 -4.46 15.33 1.89
N THR A 66 -5.25 15.59 2.93
CA THR A 66 -5.03 15.05 4.27
C THR A 66 -6.21 14.18 4.68
N VAL A 67 -5.94 12.95 5.13
CA VAL A 67 -6.96 12.07 5.70
C VAL A 67 -6.57 11.69 7.12
N ASN A 68 -7.36 12.15 8.08
CA ASN A 68 -7.01 12.12 9.51
C ASN A 68 -7.26 10.76 10.17
N GLU A 69 -8.15 9.94 9.60
CA GLU A 69 -8.49 8.62 10.11
C GLU A 69 -8.15 7.54 9.09
N LYS A 70 -9.13 7.06 8.33
CA LYS A 70 -9.00 5.89 7.44
C LYS A 70 -9.17 6.26 5.98
N THR A 71 -8.28 5.74 5.16
CA THR A 71 -8.36 5.80 3.70
C THR A 71 -8.43 4.39 3.14
N ALA A 72 -9.40 4.11 2.27
CA ALA A 72 -9.54 2.85 1.57
C ALA A 72 -9.71 3.11 0.07
N ILE A 73 -8.78 2.65 -0.76
CA ILE A 73 -8.83 2.85 -2.21
C ILE A 73 -8.76 1.51 -2.93
N ASN A 74 -9.74 1.24 -3.79
CA ASN A 74 -9.75 0.10 -4.69
C ASN A 74 -9.56 0.61 -6.11
N GLY A 75 -8.30 0.65 -6.55
CA GLY A 75 -7.88 1.27 -7.80
C GLY A 75 -6.44 1.78 -7.73
N SER A 76 -5.95 2.37 -8.82
CA SER A 76 -4.60 2.94 -8.85
C SER A 76 -4.61 4.35 -8.26
N VAL A 77 -3.53 4.71 -7.56
CA VAL A 77 -3.42 6.00 -6.87
C VAL A 77 -2.13 6.70 -7.28
N ASP A 78 -2.24 7.96 -7.69
CA ASP A 78 -1.14 8.91 -7.73
C ASP A 78 -1.35 9.95 -6.62
N ALA A 79 -0.44 10.00 -5.67
CA ALA A 79 -0.49 10.92 -4.55
C ALA A 79 0.73 11.84 -4.54
N ASN A 80 0.49 13.13 -4.32
CA ASN A 80 1.53 14.14 -4.18
C ASN A 80 1.27 14.96 -2.92
N LYS A 81 2.27 15.08 -2.03
CA LYS A 81 2.18 15.87 -0.79
C LYS A 81 1.00 15.49 0.13
N ALA A 82 0.50 14.27 0.02
CA ALA A 82 -0.64 13.80 0.80
C ALA A 82 -0.22 13.26 2.17
N THR A 83 -1.13 13.33 3.14
CA THR A 83 -0.94 12.81 4.50
C THR A 83 -2.05 11.84 4.85
N PHE A 84 -1.69 10.64 5.29
CA PHE A 84 -2.63 9.59 5.69
C PHE A 84 -2.30 9.09 7.09
N ASN A 85 -3.30 9.07 7.96
CA ASN A 85 -3.16 8.38 9.25
C ASN A 85 -3.21 6.86 9.06
N GLN A 86 -4.23 6.34 8.39
CA GLN A 86 -4.29 4.94 7.97
C GLN A 86 -4.68 4.87 6.49
N ILE A 87 -3.94 4.10 5.70
CA ILE A 87 -4.24 3.91 4.28
C ILE A 87 -4.24 2.44 3.91
N THR A 88 -5.29 2.01 3.20
CA THR A 88 -5.37 0.73 2.50
C THR A 88 -5.54 0.97 1.02
N VAL A 89 -4.67 0.38 0.20
CA VAL A 89 -4.79 0.44 -1.27
C VAL A 89 -4.79 -0.97 -1.85
N ASN A 90 -5.83 -1.30 -2.59
CA ASN A 90 -5.91 -2.49 -3.43
C ASN A 90 -5.73 -2.04 -4.88
N GLY A 91 -4.49 -2.11 -5.37
CA GLY A 91 -4.08 -1.53 -6.64
C GLY A 91 -2.66 -0.98 -6.60
N ASN A 92 -2.27 -0.26 -7.64
CA ASN A 92 -0.95 0.37 -7.70
C ASN A 92 -0.95 1.70 -6.93
N PHE A 93 0.12 1.97 -6.19
CA PHE A 93 0.30 3.24 -5.48
C PHE A 93 1.59 3.91 -5.90
N GLN A 94 1.50 5.14 -6.40
CA GLN A 94 2.61 6.03 -6.63
C GLN A 94 2.47 7.23 -5.70
N GLY A 95 3.52 7.51 -4.91
CA GLY A 95 3.50 8.58 -3.92
C GLY A 95 4.76 9.41 -3.93
N THR A 96 4.61 10.73 -4.04
CA THR A 96 5.69 11.70 -3.88
C THR A 96 5.42 12.62 -2.68
N GLU A 97 6.40 12.79 -1.79
CA GLU A 97 6.30 13.64 -0.59
C GLU A 97 5.16 13.24 0.37
N ILE A 98 4.97 11.93 0.56
CA ILE A 98 3.85 11.40 1.34
C ILE A 98 4.22 11.25 2.82
N LYS A 99 3.25 11.49 3.71
CA LYS A 99 3.33 11.10 5.12
C LYS A 99 2.30 10.04 5.43
N ILE A 100 2.74 8.89 5.94
CA ILE A 100 1.87 7.79 6.35
C ILE A 100 2.17 7.49 7.81
N LYS A 101 1.14 7.30 8.64
CA LYS A 101 1.34 6.67 9.94
C LYS A 101 1.32 5.15 9.77
N ASP A 102 0.20 4.54 9.42
CA ASP A 102 0.13 3.10 9.13
C ASP A 102 -0.41 2.84 7.72
N GLY A 103 0.12 1.85 7.02
CA GLY A 103 -0.24 1.56 5.63
C GLY A 103 -0.34 0.07 5.30
N PHE A 104 -1.35 -0.29 4.51
CA PHE A 104 -1.50 -1.60 3.91
C PHE A 104 -1.69 -1.48 2.40
N PHE A 105 -0.81 -2.11 1.62
CA PHE A 105 -0.83 -2.05 0.16
C PHE A 105 -0.90 -3.46 -0.41
N ASN A 106 -1.85 -3.67 -1.30
CA ASN A 106 -2.04 -4.91 -2.04
C ASN A 106 -1.90 -4.58 -3.53
N GLY A 107 -0.68 -4.69 -4.04
CA GLY A 107 -0.26 -4.22 -5.36
C GLY A 107 1.13 -3.60 -5.34
N SER A 108 1.53 -2.99 -6.47
CA SER A 108 2.86 -2.38 -6.61
C SER A 108 2.91 -1.01 -5.94
N VAL A 109 3.98 -0.73 -5.20
CA VAL A 109 4.16 0.53 -4.46
C VAL A 109 5.45 1.23 -4.88
N SER A 110 5.33 2.51 -5.24
CA SER A 110 6.45 3.41 -5.53
C SER A 110 6.39 4.62 -4.60
N PHE A 111 7.42 4.78 -3.77
CA PHE A 111 7.56 5.93 -2.88
C PHE A 111 8.74 6.80 -3.27
N LYS A 112 8.54 8.11 -3.21
CA LYS A 112 9.59 9.13 -3.34
C LYS A 112 9.42 10.17 -2.24
N ASN A 113 10.47 10.44 -1.48
CA ASN A 113 10.47 11.42 -0.38
C ASN A 113 9.38 11.12 0.67
N THR A 114 9.14 9.85 0.98
CA THR A 114 8.03 9.44 1.87
C THR A 114 8.51 9.27 3.31
N LYS A 115 7.64 9.62 4.28
CA LYS A 115 7.86 9.35 5.70
C LYS A 115 6.77 8.42 6.21
N VAL A 116 7.18 7.26 6.73
CA VAL A 116 6.28 6.31 7.39
C VAL A 116 6.64 6.25 8.87
N SER A 117 5.74 6.72 9.73
CA SER A 117 6.01 6.81 11.18
C SER A 117 5.62 5.55 11.95
N GLY A 118 4.61 4.82 11.49
CA GLY A 118 4.16 3.52 12.00
C GLY A 118 4.52 2.38 11.07
N ASN A 119 3.69 1.34 11.04
CA ASN A 119 3.98 0.11 10.33
C ASN A 119 3.46 0.13 8.89
N LEU A 120 4.16 -0.58 8.02
CA LEU A 120 3.81 -0.74 6.62
C LEU A 120 3.69 -2.22 6.29
N LYS A 121 2.59 -2.63 5.68
CA LYS A 121 2.43 -3.97 5.12
C LYS A 121 2.21 -3.87 3.62
N ILE A 122 2.97 -4.64 2.84
CA ILE A 122 2.90 -4.66 1.38
C ILE A 122 2.79 -6.10 0.91
N ASN A 123 1.75 -6.39 0.15
CA ASN A 123 1.61 -7.61 -0.63
C ASN A 123 1.83 -7.23 -2.10
N GLY A 124 3.06 -7.32 -2.60
CA GLY A 124 3.45 -6.81 -3.91
C GLY A 124 4.85 -6.18 -3.92
N SER A 125 5.25 -5.62 -5.06
CA SER A 125 6.58 -4.98 -5.21
C SER A 125 6.64 -3.64 -4.46
N LEU A 126 7.84 -3.31 -3.97
CA LEU A 126 8.12 -2.01 -3.37
C LEU A 126 9.40 -1.43 -3.97
N ILE A 127 9.28 -0.21 -4.48
CA ILE A 127 10.42 0.63 -4.83
C ILE A 127 10.32 1.93 -4.02
N SER A 128 11.39 2.30 -3.33
CA SER A 128 11.41 3.50 -2.49
C SER A 128 12.70 4.31 -2.65
N TYR A 129 12.53 5.61 -2.85
CA TYR A 129 13.61 6.59 -2.97
C TYR A 129 13.50 7.68 -1.91
N TYR A 130 14.60 7.99 -1.23
CA TYR A 130 14.70 9.12 -0.29
C TYR A 130 13.65 9.08 0.84
N SER A 131 13.30 7.88 1.31
CA SER A 131 12.24 7.70 2.30
C SER A 131 12.75 7.33 3.69
N ASP A 132 11.97 7.61 4.71
CA ASP A 132 12.26 7.30 6.12
C ASP A 132 11.14 6.44 6.72
N PHE A 133 11.46 5.20 7.06
CA PHE A 133 10.54 4.21 7.63
C PHE A 133 10.93 3.94 9.08
N LYS A 134 10.17 4.51 10.01
CA LYS A 134 10.42 4.39 11.46
C LYS A 134 9.86 3.12 12.07
N GLY A 135 8.69 2.69 11.62
CA GLY A 135 8.11 1.42 12.04
C GLY A 135 8.64 0.23 11.23
N LYS A 136 8.00 -0.92 11.42
CA LYS A 136 8.36 -2.16 10.75
C LYS A 136 7.71 -2.22 9.37
N ILE A 137 8.45 -2.78 8.42
CA ILE A 137 7.94 -3.05 7.08
C ILE A 137 7.74 -4.57 6.95
N PHE A 138 6.51 -5.01 6.67
CA PHE A 138 6.14 -6.39 6.41
C PHE A 138 5.88 -6.55 4.92
N ILE A 139 6.62 -7.43 4.24
CA ILE A 139 6.51 -7.57 2.78
C ILE A 139 6.32 -9.02 2.39
N ASP A 140 5.28 -9.28 1.61
CA ASP A 140 5.12 -10.48 0.78
C ASP A 140 5.42 -10.09 -0.67
N SER A 141 6.65 -10.35 -1.12
CA SER A 141 7.15 -9.99 -2.46
C SER A 141 8.35 -10.81 -2.87
N THR A 142 8.65 -10.82 -4.17
CA THR A 142 9.89 -11.37 -4.74
C THR A 142 11.04 -10.37 -4.69
N GLU A 143 10.75 -9.08 -4.88
CA GLU A 143 11.79 -8.06 -5.08
C GLU A 143 11.38 -6.74 -4.44
N ILE A 144 12.33 -6.15 -3.72
CA ILE A 144 12.17 -4.89 -3.02
C ILE A 144 13.41 -4.04 -3.24
N VAL A 145 13.22 -2.75 -3.52
CA VAL A 145 14.32 -1.82 -3.78
C VAL A 145 14.20 -0.59 -2.88
N PHE A 146 15.27 -0.30 -2.16
CA PHE A 146 15.45 0.93 -1.41
C PHE A 146 16.69 1.68 -1.92
N SER A 147 16.55 2.97 -2.21
CA SER A 147 17.68 3.86 -2.51
C SER A 147 17.60 5.12 -1.64
N ASN A 148 18.75 5.56 -1.12
CA ASN A 148 18.89 6.73 -0.26
C ASN A 148 17.87 6.77 0.91
N SER A 149 17.49 5.60 1.44
CA SER A 149 16.40 5.48 2.41
C SER A 149 16.88 5.07 3.80
N LYS A 150 16.12 5.42 4.83
CA LYS A 150 16.36 4.99 6.22
C LYS A 150 15.27 4.01 6.61
N ILE A 151 15.66 2.83 7.05
CA ILE A 151 14.72 1.76 7.42
C ILE A 151 15.03 1.28 8.83
N ASN A 152 13.99 1.04 9.62
CA ASN A 152 14.12 0.38 10.91
C ASN A 152 14.21 -1.15 10.73
N ASP A 153 13.09 -1.86 10.62
CA ASP A 153 13.06 -3.31 10.41
C ASP A 153 12.35 -3.68 9.11
N ILE A 154 12.82 -4.76 8.47
CA ILE A 154 12.18 -5.40 7.32
C ILE A 154 11.89 -6.86 7.68
N ILE A 155 10.63 -7.27 7.53
CA ILE A 155 10.17 -8.64 7.71
C ILE A 155 9.61 -9.11 6.38
N ILE A 156 10.33 -10.03 5.74
CA ILE A 156 9.93 -10.68 4.50
C ILE A 156 9.15 -11.94 4.87
N GLU A 157 7.86 -11.91 4.58
CA GLU A 157 6.92 -12.99 4.85
C GLU A 157 7.19 -14.18 3.92
N ASN A 158 6.68 -15.36 4.29
CA ASN A 158 6.67 -16.49 3.36
C ASN A 158 5.83 -16.10 2.16
N ALA A 159 6.44 -16.17 0.98
CA ALA A 159 5.75 -15.87 -0.25
C ALA A 159 4.45 -16.68 -0.33
N SER A 160 3.33 -15.99 -0.57
CA SER A 160 2.02 -16.63 -0.78
C SER A 160 1.97 -17.51 -2.03
N THR A 161 2.96 -17.36 -2.91
CA THR A 161 3.19 -18.22 -4.08
C THR A 161 4.58 -18.87 -3.97
N ASN A 162 4.84 -19.93 -4.74
CA ASN A 162 6.08 -20.72 -4.70
C ASN A 162 7.32 -19.96 -5.23
N PHE A 163 7.49 -18.69 -4.87
CA PHE A 163 8.69 -17.94 -5.19
C PHE A 163 9.88 -18.61 -4.52
N THR A 164 10.82 -19.04 -5.35
CA THR A 164 12.02 -19.75 -4.89
C THR A 164 13.03 -18.80 -4.24
N LYS A 165 12.87 -17.50 -4.45
CA LYS A 165 13.85 -16.48 -4.08
C LYS A 165 13.18 -15.14 -3.77
N GLN A 166 13.60 -14.50 -2.69
CA GLN A 166 13.15 -13.17 -2.28
C GLN A 166 14.38 -12.27 -2.13
N THR A 167 14.39 -11.13 -2.82
CA THR A 167 15.54 -10.22 -2.88
C THR A 167 15.21 -8.85 -2.30
N VAL A 168 16.18 -8.29 -1.57
CA VAL A 168 16.15 -6.91 -1.08
C VAL A 168 17.39 -6.19 -1.61
N HIS A 169 17.18 -5.14 -2.38
CA HIS A 169 18.25 -4.29 -2.89
C HIS A 169 18.34 -3.00 -2.07
N LEU A 170 19.50 -2.79 -1.44
CA LEU A 170 19.86 -1.59 -0.70
C LEU A 170 20.90 -0.81 -1.52
N LYS A 171 20.49 0.34 -2.06
CA LYS A 171 21.29 1.12 -3.00
C LYS A 171 21.67 2.48 -2.42
N ASP A 172 22.79 3.01 -2.90
CA ASP A 172 23.32 4.34 -2.60
C ASP A 172 23.52 4.57 -1.09
N LYS A 173 22.87 5.55 -0.46
CA LYS A 173 23.05 5.87 0.97
C LYS A 173 21.98 5.24 1.85
N THR A 174 21.56 4.01 1.55
CA THR A 174 20.49 3.35 2.29
C THR A 174 21.00 2.79 3.61
N VAL A 175 20.28 3.02 4.71
CA VAL A 175 20.67 2.58 6.06
C VAL A 175 19.57 1.76 6.70
N VAL A 176 19.89 0.55 7.13
CA VAL A 176 18.99 -0.31 7.91
C VAL A 176 19.48 -0.34 9.36
N LYS A 177 18.64 0.12 10.29
CA LYS A 177 19.00 0.19 11.73
C LYS A 177 18.69 -1.08 12.50
N GLY A 178 17.59 -1.73 12.17
CA GLY A 178 17.08 -2.96 12.77
C GLY A 178 17.45 -4.18 11.95
N SER A 179 16.60 -5.20 11.92
CA SER A 179 16.89 -6.46 11.22
C SER A 179 16.21 -6.55 9.85
N ILE A 180 16.80 -7.34 8.95
CA ILE A 180 16.16 -7.89 7.76
C ILE A 180 15.93 -9.38 8.02
N ILE A 181 14.66 -9.79 8.10
CA ILE A 181 14.28 -11.15 8.48
C ILE A 181 13.52 -11.78 7.32
N PHE A 182 14.06 -12.87 6.77
CA PHE A 182 13.38 -13.69 5.77
C PHE A 182 12.81 -14.94 6.43
N LYS A 183 11.48 -15.04 6.48
CA LYS A 183 10.82 -16.21 7.08
C LYS A 183 11.04 -17.50 6.28
N SER A 184 11.31 -17.38 4.99
CA SER A 184 11.59 -18.52 4.09
C SER A 184 12.96 -19.15 4.31
N GLY A 185 13.90 -18.45 4.96
CA GLY A 185 15.28 -18.90 5.12
C GLY A 185 16.13 -18.88 3.84
N LYS A 186 15.59 -18.35 2.73
CA LYS A 186 16.24 -18.34 1.39
C LYS A 186 16.37 -16.93 0.81
N GLY A 187 16.40 -15.92 1.67
CA GLY A 187 16.50 -14.53 1.25
C GLY A 187 17.86 -14.12 0.73
N GLU A 188 17.88 -13.09 -0.09
CA GLU A 188 19.13 -12.43 -0.51
C GLU A 188 19.04 -10.92 -0.35
N VAL A 189 20.12 -10.33 0.15
CA VAL A 189 20.27 -8.89 0.30
C VAL A 189 21.45 -8.44 -0.55
N PHE A 190 21.18 -7.55 -1.50
CA PHE A 190 22.19 -6.91 -2.34
C PHE A 190 22.45 -5.50 -1.81
N VAL A 191 23.71 -5.21 -1.51
CA VAL A 191 24.12 -3.91 -0.95
C VAL A 191 25.10 -3.24 -1.91
N SER A 192 24.76 -2.03 -2.36
CA SER A 192 25.59 -1.22 -3.25
C SER A 192 25.75 0.23 -2.75
N GLY A 193 26.79 0.90 -3.26
CA GLY A 193 27.12 2.27 -2.90
C GLY A 193 27.55 2.44 -1.44
N ASP A 194 27.15 3.55 -0.82
CA ASP A 194 27.45 3.88 0.58
C ASP A 194 26.45 3.27 1.58
N SER A 195 25.76 2.19 1.20
CA SER A 195 24.67 1.63 1.99
C SER A 195 25.22 0.93 3.23
N LYS A 196 24.52 1.05 4.36
CA LYS A 196 24.96 0.55 5.66
C LYS A 196 24.01 -0.51 6.19
N LEU A 197 24.55 -1.72 6.30
CA LEU A 197 23.94 -2.89 6.91
C LEU A 197 25.04 -3.73 7.56
N LYS A 198 24.87 -4.11 8.81
CA LYS A 198 25.76 -5.05 9.51
C LYS A 198 25.30 -6.47 9.24
N GLU A 199 26.25 -7.39 9.12
CA GLU A 199 25.97 -8.79 8.81
C GLU A 199 25.02 -9.46 9.81
N ASN A 200 25.18 -9.18 11.11
CA ASN A 200 24.33 -9.71 12.17
C ASN A 200 22.88 -9.18 12.17
N GLN A 201 22.54 -8.23 11.29
CA GLN A 201 21.17 -7.73 11.11
C GLN A 201 20.35 -8.63 10.16
N ILE A 202 20.98 -9.57 9.45
CA ILE A 202 20.28 -10.44 8.50
C ILE A 202 19.96 -11.79 9.15
N LYS A 203 18.70 -12.22 9.04
CA LYS A 203 18.23 -13.53 9.51
C LYS A 203 17.52 -14.26 8.39
N GLY A 204 17.89 -15.51 8.14
CA GLY A 204 17.26 -16.34 7.10
C GLY A 204 17.62 -15.93 5.66
N GLY A 205 18.73 -15.22 5.46
CA GLY A 205 19.19 -14.81 4.13
C GLY A 205 20.69 -14.62 4.05
N LYS A 206 21.18 -14.33 2.85
CA LYS A 206 22.60 -14.06 2.54
C LYS A 206 22.80 -12.62 2.10
N ILE A 207 23.99 -12.08 2.33
CA ILE A 207 24.39 -10.74 1.87
C ILE A 207 25.34 -10.84 0.68
N TYR A 208 25.16 -9.97 -0.30
CA TYR A 208 26.02 -9.79 -1.46
C TYR A 208 26.38 -8.32 -1.58
N LEU A 209 27.66 -8.03 -1.77
CA LEU A 209 28.16 -6.68 -2.03
C LEU A 209 28.27 -6.48 -3.54
N GLU A 210 27.55 -5.50 -4.06
CA GLU A 210 27.61 -5.08 -5.45
C GLU A 210 28.60 -3.90 -5.55
N PHE A 211 29.79 -4.16 -6.10
CA PHE A 211 30.77 -3.13 -6.38
C PHE A 211 30.35 -2.37 -7.63
N LYS A 212 30.43 -1.02 -7.60
CA LYS A 212 30.33 -0.22 -8.82
C LYS A 212 31.61 -0.45 -9.62
N GLU A 213 31.48 -0.90 -10.86
CA GLU A 213 32.54 -0.76 -11.88
C GLU A 213 32.86 0.72 -12.11
#